data_AF-A0A838FLM5-F1
#
_entry.id   AF-A0A838FLM5-F1
#
_cell.length_a   1.000
_cell.length_b   1.000
_cell.length_c   1.000
_cell.angle_alpha   90.00
_cell.angle_beta   90.00
_cell.angle_gamma   90.00
#
_symmetry.space_group_name_H-M   'P 1'
#
loop_
_entity.id
_entity.type
_entity.pdbx_description
1 polymer ?
#
loop_
_entity_poly.entity_id
_entity_poly.type
_entity_poly.pdbx_seq_one_letter_code
_entity_poly.pdbx_strand_id
1 'polypeptide(L)' 'MAVQQRLAAAGFYRGRIDGVIGSGTRAAIRAYQRANGLPGNGRIDTRLLARMGLR' A
#
# COMPACT_ATOMS: atom_id res chain seq x y z
N MET A 1 2.78 -1.06 -10.09
CA MET A 1 1.64 -1.97 -9.78
C MET A 1 1.85 -2.87 -8.56
N ALA A 2 3.07 -3.35 -8.26
CA ALA A 2 3.31 -4.31 -7.16
C ALA A 2 2.74 -3.90 -5.79
N VAL A 3 2.81 -2.60 -5.44
CA VAL A 3 2.20 -2.08 -4.19
C VAL A 3 0.68 -2.27 -4.18
N GLN A 4 -0.02 -1.95 -5.27
CA GLN A 4 -1.47 -2.17 -5.37
C GLN A 4 -1.84 -3.66 -5.28
N GLN A 5 -1.04 -4.54 -5.90
CA GLN A 5 -1.23 -6.00 -5.80
C GLN A 5 -1.10 -6.48 -4.35
N ARG A 6 -0.04 -6.04 -3.64
CA ARG A 6 0.15 -6.38 -2.22
C ARG A 6 -0.96 -5.83 -1.34
N LEU A 7 -1.41 -4.60 -1.60
CA LEU A 7 -2.54 -4.01 -0.87
C LEU A 7 -3.85 -4.76 -1.12
N ALA A 8 -4.10 -5.20 -2.35
CA ALA A 8 -5.29 -5.98 -2.69
C ALA A 8 -5.26 -7.37 -2.05
N ALA A 9 -4.11 -8.06 -2.13
CA ALA A 9 -3.91 -9.35 -1.47
C ALA A 9 -4.06 -9.27 0.05
N ALA A 10 -3.66 -8.14 0.65
CA ALA A 10 -3.83 -7.88 2.08
C ALA A 10 -5.23 -7.33 2.44
N GLY A 11 -6.15 -7.18 1.49
CA GLY A 11 -7.53 -6.74 1.72
C GLY A 11 -7.71 -5.23 1.87
N PHE A 12 -6.68 -4.42 1.65
CA PHE A 12 -6.72 -2.95 1.81
C PHE A 12 -7.07 -2.19 0.53
N TYR A 13 -7.08 -2.85 -0.64
CA TYR A 13 -7.35 -2.19 -1.92
C TYR A 13 -8.28 -3.03 -2.79
N ARG A 14 -9.36 -2.40 -3.29
CA ARG A 14 -10.37 -3.01 -4.18
C ARG A 14 -10.50 -2.31 -5.53
N GLY A 15 -9.61 -1.34 -5.80
CA GLY A 15 -9.58 -0.61 -7.06
C GLY A 15 -8.83 -1.37 -8.16
N ARG A 16 -8.74 -0.75 -9.34
CA ARG A 16 -7.99 -1.30 -10.47
C ARG A 16 -6.49 -1.33 -10.15
N ILE A 17 -5.84 -2.45 -10.45
CA ILE A 17 -4.39 -2.57 -10.35
C ILE A 17 -3.81 -2.09 -11.69
N ASP A 18 -3.57 -0.79 -11.78
CA ASP A 18 -3.14 -0.09 -13.00
C ASP A 18 -1.76 0.59 -12.85
N GLY A 19 -1.17 0.53 -11.66
CA GLY A 19 0.08 1.21 -11.33
C GLY A 19 -0.07 2.68 -10.96
N VAL A 20 -1.26 3.27 -11.08
CA VAL A 20 -1.52 4.68 -10.77
C VAL A 20 -1.70 4.86 -9.27
N ILE A 21 -0.85 5.67 -8.65
CA ILE A 21 -0.99 6.00 -7.23
C ILE A 21 -1.99 7.15 -7.08
N GLY A 22 -3.28 6.82 -7.14
CA GLY A 22 -4.40 7.74 -6.93
C GLY A 22 -4.77 7.94 -5.45
N SER A 23 -5.86 8.67 -5.21
CA SER A 23 -6.42 8.86 -3.86
C SER A 23 -6.78 7.53 -3.19
N GLY A 24 -7.39 6.60 -3.93
CA GLY A 24 -7.72 5.26 -3.44
C GLY A 24 -6.51 4.44 -3.04
N THR A 25 -5.45 4.44 -3.85
CA THR A 25 -4.21 3.73 -3.51
C THR A 25 -3.52 4.36 -2.30
N ARG A 26 -3.47 5.70 -2.20
CA ARG A 26 -2.94 6.39 -1.01
C ARG A 26 -3.72 6.07 0.25
N ALA A 27 -5.05 6.00 0.18
CA ALA A 27 -5.90 5.60 1.30
C ALA A 27 -5.60 4.15 1.74
N ALA A 28 -5.48 3.23 0.79
CA ALA A 28 -5.10 1.85 1.06
C ALA A 28 -3.71 1.73 1.70
N ILE A 29 -2.73 2.51 1.23
CA ILE A 29 -1.39 2.57 1.83
C ILE A 29 -1.47 3.02 3.29
N ARG A 30 -2.22 4.09 3.59
CA ARG A 30 -2.39 4.57 4.97
C ARG A 30 -3.00 3.51 5.88
N ALA A 31 -4.05 2.83 5.41
CA ALA A 31 -4.72 1.79 6.17
C ALA A 31 -3.79 0.60 6.43
N TYR A 32 -3.10 0.11 5.39
CA TYR A 32 -2.12 -0.96 5.53
C TYR A 32 -0.99 -0.58 6.49
N GLN A 33 -0.46 0.64 6.37
CA GLN A 33 0.59 1.14 7.25
C GLN A 33 0.14 1.11 8.72
N ARG A 34 -1.03 1.68 9.04
CA ARG A 34 -1.56 1.69 10.41
C ARG A 34 -1.77 0.27 10.95
N ALA A 35 -2.33 -0.62 10.14
CA ALA A 35 -2.55 -2.02 10.51
C ALA A 35 -1.24 -2.80 10.76
N ASN A 36 -0.11 -2.30 10.26
CA ASN A 36 1.21 -2.91 10.40
C ASN A 36 2.17 -2.10 11.29
N GLY A 37 1.66 -1.16 12.09
CA GLY A 37 2.48 -0.35 13.01
C GLY A 37 3.42 0.64 12.31
N LEU A 38 3.16 0.99 11.05
CA LEU A 38 3.89 2.00 10.30
C LEU A 38 3.22 3.39 10.44
N PRO A 39 3.91 4.50 10.10
CA PRO A 39 3.43 5.86 10.37
C PRO A 39 2.09 6.28 9.74
N GLY A 40 1.52 5.51 8.81
CA GLY A 40 0.20 5.81 8.23
C GLY A 40 0.15 7.08 7.37
N ASN A 41 1.28 7.50 6.81
CA ASN A 41 1.44 8.74 6.02
C ASN A 41 1.02 8.59 4.54
N GLY A 42 0.76 7.37 4.07
CA GLY A 42 0.31 7.10 2.70
C GLY A 42 1.40 7.18 1.65
N ARG A 43 2.67 7.30 2.06
CA ARG A 43 3.83 7.35 1.17
C ARG A 43 4.36 5.94 0.92
N ILE A 44 4.84 5.73 -0.30
CA ILE A 44 5.64 4.54 -0.63
C ILE A 44 7.07 4.86 -0.23
N ASP A 45 7.57 4.18 0.81
CA ASP A 45 8.94 4.31 1.29
C ASP A 45 9.59 2.94 1.50
N THR A 46 10.87 2.93 1.83
CA THR A 46 11.65 1.69 2.03
C THR A 46 11.15 0.83 3.19
N ARG A 47 10.42 1.40 4.16
CA ARG A 47 9.82 0.64 5.27
C ARG A 47 8.56 -0.09 4.78
N LEU A 48 7.71 0.60 4.03
CA LEU A 48 6.54 0.01 3.39
C LEU A 48 6.95 -1.14 2.45
N LEU A 49 7.92 -0.89 1.56
CA LEU A 49 8.39 -1.89 0.60
C LEU A 49 9.01 -3.11 1.29
N ALA A 50 9.78 -2.90 2.38
CA ALA A 50 10.29 -4.00 3.19
C ALA A 50 9.16 -4.85 3.77
N ARG A 51 8.17 -4.19 4.38
CA ARG A 51 7.05 -4.87 5.03
C ARG A 51 6.22 -5.70 4.03
N MET A 52 6.17 -5.24 2.77
CA MET A 52 5.50 -5.90 1.65
C MET A 52 6.37 -6.94 0.91
N GLY A 53 7.66 -7.07 1.26
CA GLY A 53 8.60 -7.96 0.55
C GLY A 53 8.82 -7.57 -0.91
N LEU A 54 8.95 -6.26 -1.19
CA LEU A 54 9.14 -5.68 -2.53
C LEU A 54 10.50 -4.98 -2.66
N ARG A 55 11.52 -5.48 -1.97
CA ARG A 55 12.89 -4.97 -2.06
C ARG A 55 13.67 -5.69 -3.14
#